data_AF-A0A318VYB7-F1
#
_entry.id   AF-A0A318VYB7-F1
#
_cell.length_a   1.000
_cell.length_b   1.000
_cell.length_c   1.000
_cell.angle_alpha   90.00
_cell.angle_beta   90.00
_cell.angle_gamma   90.00
#
_symmetry.space_group_name_H-M   'P 1'
#
loop_
_entity.id
_entity.type
_entity.pdbx_description
1 polymer ?
#
loop_
_entity_poly.entity_id
_entity_poly.type
_entity_poly.pdbx_seq_one_letter_code
_entity_poly.pdbx_strand_id
1 'polypeptide(L)'
;MAPTPQTGDRPEIAGLGPLALEDCLHEYPGKRRIFRARLADGRVVVAKFYLGRIAQWAEWRRGTRGARRLEAAGVPAPALHHAGYCPQYRAWLLVLDLVEADTPWPPPGGDPGHEAHARLLATLAEHHRAGVVQNDLNWLNFIPRDGKLYAIDGDRVRQRGAALGRRAALRHLQRLYASKTRVPEARIREGFRLYHELRGWDPSEAELERFLRALRHARVRHARRVAHRAARGWKHYPRFRNDDLGIIHDRRSLTREQAGEIARQLYATGELPETPANNELRARRIDAPWQTLPALLRPALTRRAARRVWSHALTLRRLGLAVPRPVAVVAADCGMIWLVQEAIPDMHPLTDGGPPPGPEAAETLWAGLRDYGIRFRGRDPRMLGSDGHALWILDPLPLAFARPGARGLLRAAPRDREWLRQVSEAR
;
A
#
# COMPACT_ATOMS: atom_id res chain seq x y z
N MET A 1 28.32 -20.90 13.43
CA MET A 1 27.08 -20.55 12.70
C MET A 1 26.60 -21.79 11.95
N ALA A 2 25.29 -22.02 11.84
CA ALA A 2 24.80 -23.08 10.95
C ALA A 2 25.14 -22.71 9.49
N PRO A 3 25.55 -23.67 8.65
CA PRO A 3 25.75 -23.39 7.24
C PRO A 3 24.42 -22.91 6.64
N THR A 4 24.50 -21.92 5.75
CA THR A 4 23.35 -21.37 5.04
C THR A 4 23.35 -21.95 3.64
N PRO A 5 22.22 -22.44 3.10
CA PRO A 5 22.17 -23.03 1.76
C PRO A 5 22.63 -22.01 0.72
N GLN A 6 23.44 -22.41 -0.24
CA GLN A 6 23.97 -21.57 -1.32
C GLN A 6 23.70 -22.17 -2.70
N THR A 7 23.81 -21.34 -3.74
CA THR A 7 23.83 -21.80 -5.13
C THR A 7 24.98 -22.79 -5.32
N GLY A 8 24.71 -23.90 -6.00
CA GLY A 8 25.65 -25.01 -6.21
C GLY A 8 25.52 -26.15 -5.19
N ASP A 9 24.88 -25.91 -4.04
CA ASP A 9 24.67 -26.96 -3.05
C ASP A 9 23.74 -28.07 -3.56
N ARG A 10 23.94 -29.29 -3.04
CA ARG A 10 23.12 -30.48 -3.37
C ARG A 10 22.72 -31.24 -2.11
N PRO A 11 21.87 -30.67 -1.23
CA PRO A 11 21.40 -31.38 -0.05
C PRO A 11 20.61 -32.64 -0.41
N GLU A 12 20.82 -33.69 0.36
CA GLU A 12 20.06 -34.93 0.27
C GLU A 12 18.73 -34.77 1.02
N ILE A 13 17.61 -34.89 0.30
CA ILE A 13 16.28 -34.69 0.85
C ILE A 13 15.54 -36.03 0.94
N ALA A 14 15.15 -36.40 2.16
CA ALA A 14 14.43 -37.64 2.41
C ALA A 14 13.17 -37.73 1.52
N GLY A 15 13.10 -38.80 0.72
CA GLY A 15 12.01 -39.08 -0.22
C GLY A 15 12.07 -38.34 -1.57
N LEU A 16 13.02 -37.42 -1.76
CA LEU A 16 13.23 -36.71 -3.04
C LEU A 16 14.61 -36.94 -3.67
N GLY A 17 15.57 -37.46 -2.90
CA GLY A 17 16.95 -37.60 -3.36
C GLY A 17 17.73 -36.27 -3.29
N PRO A 18 18.81 -36.14 -4.08
CA PRO A 18 19.58 -34.90 -4.14
C PRO A 18 18.76 -33.77 -4.79
N LEU A 19 18.77 -32.60 -4.14
CA LEU A 19 18.14 -31.38 -4.64
C LEU A 19 19.22 -30.37 -5.04
N ALA A 20 19.49 -30.20 -6.33
CA ALA A 20 20.50 -29.26 -6.80
C ALA A 20 19.99 -27.82 -6.76
N LEU A 21 20.64 -26.95 -5.96
CA LEU A 21 20.29 -25.54 -5.85
C LEU A 21 20.97 -24.76 -6.99
N GLU A 22 20.17 -24.19 -7.90
CA GLU A 22 20.63 -23.39 -9.04
C GLU A 22 20.64 -21.91 -8.63
N ASP A 23 19.64 -21.12 -9.02
CA ASP A 23 19.62 -19.67 -8.77
C ASP A 23 18.95 -19.28 -7.46
N CYS A 24 19.58 -18.37 -6.70
CA CYS A 24 18.95 -17.76 -5.52
C CYS A 24 17.93 -16.69 -5.95
N LEU A 25 16.67 -17.09 -6.13
CA LEU A 25 15.56 -16.22 -6.55
C LEU A 25 15.27 -15.09 -5.56
N HIS A 26 15.41 -15.34 -4.25
CA HIS A 26 15.21 -14.31 -3.24
C HIS A 26 15.85 -14.63 -1.90
N GLU A 27 16.41 -13.62 -1.23
CA GLU A 27 16.95 -13.73 0.11
C GLU A 27 16.28 -12.73 1.08
N TYR A 28 15.85 -13.26 2.23
CA TYR A 28 15.50 -12.46 3.39
C TYR A 28 16.52 -12.78 4.49
N PRO A 29 17.53 -11.91 4.69
CA PRO A 29 18.64 -12.18 5.60
C PRO A 29 18.17 -12.68 6.96
N GLY A 30 18.74 -13.81 7.39
CA GLY A 30 18.44 -14.46 8.66
C GLY A 30 17.04 -15.07 8.80
N LYS A 31 16.22 -15.08 7.74
CA LYS A 31 14.83 -15.59 7.80
C LYS A 31 14.52 -16.68 6.78
N ARG A 32 14.77 -16.43 5.50
CA ARG A 32 14.47 -17.41 4.45
C ARG A 32 15.28 -17.15 3.18
N ARG A 33 15.58 -18.23 2.46
CA ARG A 33 16.17 -18.20 1.11
C ARG A 33 15.31 -19.04 0.17
N ILE A 34 15.14 -18.55 -1.05
CA ILE A 34 14.32 -19.17 -2.07
C ILE A 34 15.19 -19.42 -3.28
N PHE A 35 15.23 -20.66 -3.75
CA PHE A 35 16.03 -21.09 -4.88
C PHE A 35 15.17 -21.66 -6.01
N ARG A 36 15.59 -21.43 -7.25
CA ARG A 36 15.35 -22.35 -8.35
C ARG A 36 16.23 -23.58 -8.08
N ALA A 37 15.65 -24.75 -8.16
CA ALA A 37 16.35 -25.99 -7.88
C ALA A 37 15.89 -27.09 -8.82
N ARG A 38 16.65 -28.18 -8.87
CA ARG A 38 16.36 -29.34 -9.71
C ARG A 38 16.33 -30.62 -8.87
N LEU A 39 15.30 -31.41 -9.08
CA LEU A 39 15.16 -32.75 -8.51
C LEU A 39 16.05 -33.75 -9.27
N ALA A 40 16.31 -34.91 -8.67
CA ALA A 40 17.11 -35.97 -9.27
C ALA A 40 16.57 -36.47 -10.63
N ASP A 41 15.24 -36.41 -10.83
CA ASP A 41 14.57 -36.77 -12.09
C ASP A 41 14.59 -35.65 -13.15
N GLY A 42 15.28 -34.54 -12.87
CA GLY A 42 15.45 -33.42 -13.80
C GLY A 42 14.37 -32.34 -13.71
N ARG A 43 13.27 -32.53 -12.95
CA ARG A 43 12.21 -31.53 -12.79
C ARG A 43 12.72 -30.28 -12.07
N VAL A 44 12.32 -29.11 -12.58
CA VAL A 44 12.67 -27.81 -12.00
C VAL A 44 11.62 -27.40 -10.97
N VAL A 45 12.08 -27.00 -9.79
CA VAL A 45 11.26 -26.71 -8.61
C VAL A 45 11.71 -25.42 -7.92
N VAL A 46 10.86 -24.92 -7.02
CA VAL A 46 11.21 -23.85 -6.08
C VAL A 46 11.49 -24.45 -4.71
N ALA A 47 12.69 -24.26 -4.20
CA ALA A 47 13.12 -24.67 -2.86
C ALA A 47 13.11 -23.47 -1.92
N LYS A 48 12.19 -23.46 -0.94
CA LYS A 48 12.08 -22.39 0.08
C LYS A 48 12.62 -22.90 1.41
N PHE A 49 13.79 -22.38 1.80
CA PHE A 49 14.42 -22.64 3.10
C PHE A 49 14.01 -21.56 4.10
N TYR A 50 13.50 -21.98 5.25
CA TYR A 50 13.14 -21.15 6.40
C TYR A 50 14.19 -21.34 7.49
N LEU A 51 15.04 -20.33 7.68
CA LEU A 51 16.27 -20.42 8.46
C LEU A 51 15.98 -20.39 9.96
N GLY A 52 16.40 -21.43 10.68
CA GLY A 52 16.24 -21.52 12.13
C GLY A 52 15.11 -22.46 12.56
N ARG A 53 15.49 -23.50 13.31
CA ARG A 53 14.61 -24.59 13.76
C ARG A 53 13.33 -24.14 14.46
N ILE A 54 13.39 -23.13 15.34
CA ILE A 54 12.24 -22.66 16.12
C ILE A 54 11.65 -21.38 15.52
N ALA A 55 12.52 -20.39 15.25
CA ALA A 55 12.12 -19.05 14.84
C ALA A 55 11.19 -19.04 13.62
N GLN A 56 11.45 -19.91 12.63
CA GLN A 56 10.72 -19.91 11.36
C GLN A 56 9.74 -21.06 11.20
N TRP A 57 9.58 -21.94 12.20
CA TRP A 57 8.66 -23.07 12.14
C TRP A 57 7.21 -22.66 11.87
N ALA A 58 6.74 -21.60 12.53
CA ALA A 58 5.37 -21.14 12.36
C ALA A 58 5.09 -20.59 10.95
N GLU A 59 6.09 -20.01 10.28
CA GLU A 59 5.98 -19.54 8.90
C GLU A 59 5.96 -20.72 7.93
N TRP A 60 6.94 -21.63 8.03
CA TRP A 60 6.97 -22.86 7.25
C TRP A 60 5.67 -23.66 7.37
N ARG A 61 5.16 -23.87 8.60
CA ARG A 61 3.91 -24.62 8.84
C ARG A 61 2.71 -23.96 8.17
N ARG A 62 2.67 -22.63 8.11
CA ARG A 62 1.60 -21.90 7.40
C ARG A 62 1.72 -22.11 5.89
N GLY A 63 2.92 -21.98 5.34
CA GLY A 63 3.19 -22.22 3.92
C GLY A 63 2.81 -23.63 3.48
N THR A 64 3.26 -24.65 4.22
CA THR A 64 2.91 -26.06 3.97
C THR A 64 1.40 -26.30 4.03
N ARG A 65 0.74 -25.80 5.09
CA ARG A 65 -0.73 -25.94 5.21
C ARG A 65 -1.46 -25.21 4.09
N GLY A 66 -0.94 -24.07 3.64
CA GLY A 66 -1.51 -23.33 2.54
C GLY A 66 -1.40 -24.05 1.21
N ALA A 67 -0.20 -24.54 0.87
CA ALA A 67 0.04 -25.31 -0.35
C ALA A 67 -0.89 -26.54 -0.43
N ARG A 68 -0.94 -27.34 0.64
CA ARG A 68 -1.84 -28.52 0.73
C ARG A 68 -3.32 -28.16 0.57
N ARG A 69 -3.74 -26.99 1.07
CA ARG A 69 -5.15 -26.54 0.94
C ARG A 69 -5.48 -26.11 -0.47
N LEU A 70 -4.54 -25.49 -1.18
CA LEU A 70 -4.75 -25.10 -2.57
C LEU A 70 -4.83 -26.36 -3.46
N GLU A 71 -3.89 -27.28 -3.27
CA GLU A 71 -3.86 -28.58 -3.96
C GLU A 71 -5.14 -29.39 -3.70
N ALA A 72 -5.54 -29.57 -2.43
CA ALA A 72 -6.77 -30.28 -2.08
C ALA A 72 -8.05 -29.61 -2.57
N ALA A 73 -8.00 -28.32 -2.88
CA ALA A 73 -9.13 -27.58 -3.44
C ALA A 73 -9.21 -27.65 -4.97
N GLY A 74 -8.22 -28.27 -5.65
CA GLY A 74 -8.17 -28.38 -7.09
C GLY A 74 -8.01 -27.04 -7.82
N VAL A 75 -7.56 -26.00 -7.12
CA VAL A 75 -7.33 -24.68 -7.73
C VAL A 75 -5.92 -24.60 -8.31
N PRO A 76 -5.67 -23.80 -9.36
CA PRO A 76 -4.33 -23.65 -9.93
C PRO A 76 -3.31 -23.15 -8.91
N ALA A 77 -2.41 -24.05 -8.49
CA ALA A 77 -1.35 -23.77 -7.54
C ALA A 77 -0.17 -24.72 -7.79
N PRO A 78 1.07 -24.34 -7.42
CA PRO A 78 2.22 -25.22 -7.52
C PRO A 78 2.05 -26.50 -6.69
N ALA A 79 2.32 -27.67 -7.27
CA ALA A 79 2.25 -28.93 -6.54
C ALA A 79 3.29 -28.99 -5.42
N LEU A 80 2.96 -29.67 -4.32
CA LEU A 80 3.84 -29.80 -3.17
C LEU A 80 4.64 -31.11 -3.24
N HIS A 81 5.93 -31.02 -3.56
CA HIS A 81 6.83 -32.18 -3.61
C HIS A 81 7.38 -32.57 -2.25
N HIS A 82 7.69 -31.59 -1.39
CA HIS A 82 8.23 -31.88 -0.06
C HIS A 82 7.96 -30.78 0.95
N ALA A 83 7.75 -31.17 2.20
CA ALA A 83 7.71 -30.28 3.34
C ALA A 83 8.33 -30.98 4.56
N GLY A 84 9.51 -30.54 4.97
CA GLY A 84 10.26 -31.21 6.03
C GLY A 84 11.34 -30.33 6.65
N TYR A 85 12.07 -30.90 7.60
CA TYR A 85 13.25 -30.26 8.18
C TYR A 85 14.49 -30.75 7.43
N CYS A 86 15.38 -29.83 7.06
CA CYS A 86 16.69 -30.12 6.48
C CYS A 86 17.76 -29.97 7.58
N PRO A 87 18.30 -31.07 8.12
CA PRO A 87 19.28 -31.03 9.23
C PRO A 87 20.56 -30.30 8.85
N GLN A 88 21.05 -30.49 7.62
CA GLN A 88 22.28 -29.88 7.10
C GLN A 88 22.32 -28.37 7.34
N TYR A 89 21.23 -27.66 7.05
CA TYR A 89 21.13 -26.21 7.22
C TYR A 89 20.39 -25.77 8.48
N ARG A 90 19.93 -26.72 9.30
CA ARG A 90 19.06 -26.47 10.46
C ARG A 90 17.84 -25.59 10.10
N ALA A 91 17.26 -25.86 8.93
CA ALA A 91 16.20 -25.06 8.32
C ALA A 91 15.00 -25.93 7.96
N TRP A 92 13.81 -25.35 7.96
CA TRP A 92 12.64 -26.01 7.36
C TRP A 92 12.64 -25.78 5.86
N LEU A 93 12.27 -26.81 5.10
CA LEU A 93 12.25 -26.81 3.64
C LEU A 93 10.84 -27.04 3.12
N LEU A 94 10.49 -26.29 2.08
CA LEU A 94 9.31 -26.50 1.26
C LEU A 94 9.75 -26.55 -0.21
N VAL A 95 9.44 -27.64 -0.91
CA VAL A 95 9.74 -27.83 -2.33
C VAL A 95 8.43 -27.87 -3.11
N LEU A 96 8.28 -26.97 -4.07
CA LEU A 96 7.07 -26.77 -4.87
C LEU A 96 7.42 -26.78 -6.36
N ASP A 97 6.46 -27.04 -7.25
CA ASP A 97 6.66 -26.76 -8.67
C ASP A 97 7.15 -25.31 -8.91
N LEU A 98 8.03 -25.14 -9.89
CA LEU A 98 8.29 -23.83 -10.46
C LEU A 98 7.19 -23.49 -11.46
N VAL A 99 6.50 -22.38 -11.23
CA VAL A 99 5.55 -21.82 -12.19
C VAL A 99 6.18 -20.57 -12.80
N GLU A 100 6.41 -20.60 -14.10
CA GLU A 100 6.92 -19.47 -14.87
C GLU A 100 5.76 -18.81 -15.62
N ALA A 101 5.76 -17.48 -15.64
CA ALA A 101 4.73 -16.72 -16.31
C ALA A 101 4.80 -16.97 -17.83
N ASP A 102 3.67 -17.21 -18.48
CA ASP A 102 3.58 -17.30 -19.96
C ASP A 102 3.50 -15.92 -20.64
N THR A 103 3.27 -14.88 -19.84
CA THR A 103 3.07 -13.50 -20.27
C THR A 103 3.83 -12.55 -19.32
N PRO A 104 4.21 -11.34 -19.76
CA PRO A 104 4.92 -10.39 -18.91
C PRO A 104 4.18 -10.12 -17.59
N TRP A 105 4.83 -10.46 -16.46
CA TRP A 105 4.22 -10.35 -15.14
C TRP A 105 5.27 -10.01 -14.07
N PRO A 106 4.97 -9.13 -13.09
CA PRO A 106 3.72 -8.39 -12.91
C PRO A 106 3.54 -7.24 -13.92
N PRO A 107 2.31 -6.75 -14.11
CA PRO A 107 2.02 -5.62 -14.98
C PRO A 107 2.78 -4.37 -14.51
N PRO A 108 3.50 -3.66 -15.41
CA PRO A 108 4.18 -2.42 -15.07
C PRO A 108 3.18 -1.35 -14.60
N GLY A 109 3.59 -0.50 -13.66
CA GLY A 109 2.73 0.57 -13.13
C GLY A 109 1.64 0.13 -12.14
N GLY A 110 1.44 -1.18 -11.93
CA GLY A 110 0.50 -1.70 -10.93
C GLY A 110 -0.98 -1.63 -11.32
N ASP A 111 -1.27 -1.24 -12.56
CA ASP A 111 -2.56 -1.50 -13.21
C ASP A 111 -2.46 -2.82 -14.00
N PRO A 112 -3.20 -3.88 -13.61
CA PRO A 112 -3.22 -5.15 -14.35
C PRO A 112 -3.79 -5.08 -15.77
N GLY A 113 -4.41 -3.97 -16.16
CA GLY A 113 -5.17 -3.93 -17.40
C GLY A 113 -6.46 -4.74 -17.29
N HIS A 114 -7.26 -4.73 -18.36
CA HIS A 114 -8.58 -5.34 -18.36
C HIS A 114 -8.51 -6.88 -18.28
N GLU A 115 -7.66 -7.49 -19.10
CA GLU A 115 -7.58 -8.95 -19.22
C GLU A 115 -7.08 -9.63 -17.94
N ALA A 116 -5.96 -9.18 -17.37
CA ALA A 116 -5.47 -9.77 -16.14
C ALA A 116 -6.39 -9.50 -14.94
N HIS A 117 -7.13 -8.38 -14.96
CA HIS A 117 -8.17 -8.14 -13.97
C HIS A 117 -9.31 -9.15 -14.09
N ALA A 118 -9.81 -9.41 -15.30
CA ALA A 118 -10.83 -10.43 -15.54
C ALA A 118 -10.35 -11.84 -15.12
N ARG A 119 -9.13 -12.23 -15.51
CA ARG A 119 -8.52 -13.51 -15.11
C ARG A 119 -8.43 -13.64 -13.58
N LEU A 120 -8.06 -12.58 -12.87
CA LEU A 120 -8.04 -12.61 -11.40
C LEU A 120 -9.43 -12.81 -10.80
N LEU A 121 -10.46 -12.18 -11.35
CA LEU A 121 -11.83 -12.36 -10.87
C LEU A 121 -12.32 -13.79 -11.08
N ALA A 122 -11.99 -14.41 -12.22
CA ALA A 122 -12.27 -15.81 -12.50
C ALA A 122 -11.59 -16.73 -11.47
N THR A 123 -10.28 -16.57 -11.26
CA THR A 123 -9.53 -17.34 -10.24
C THR A 123 -10.10 -17.14 -8.84
N LEU A 124 -10.48 -15.92 -8.46
CA LEU A 124 -11.10 -15.69 -7.15
C LEU A 124 -12.49 -16.31 -7.04
N ALA A 125 -13.27 -16.34 -8.12
CA ALA A 125 -14.57 -17.00 -8.13
C ALA A 125 -14.42 -18.52 -7.94
N GLU A 126 -13.46 -19.15 -8.63
CA GLU A 126 -13.09 -20.56 -8.46
C GLU A 126 -12.64 -20.85 -7.03
N HIS A 127 -11.70 -20.07 -6.50
CA HIS A 127 -11.28 -20.18 -5.10
C HIS A 127 -12.46 -20.12 -4.14
N HIS A 128 -13.34 -19.14 -4.33
CA HIS A 128 -14.49 -18.97 -3.46
C HIS A 128 -15.51 -20.10 -3.59
N ARG A 129 -15.67 -20.72 -4.77
CA ARG A 129 -16.48 -21.93 -4.94
C ARG A 129 -15.86 -23.11 -4.18
N ALA A 130 -14.55 -23.27 -4.25
CA ALA A 130 -13.81 -24.31 -3.52
C ALA A 130 -13.63 -24.02 -2.01
N GLY A 131 -14.23 -22.94 -1.48
CA GLY A 131 -14.09 -22.55 -0.08
C GLY A 131 -12.72 -21.97 0.30
N VAL A 132 -11.87 -21.68 -0.68
CA VAL A 132 -10.51 -21.14 -0.52
C VAL A 132 -10.55 -19.62 -0.38
N VAL A 133 -9.80 -19.10 0.60
CA VAL A 133 -9.64 -17.67 0.87
C VAL A 133 -8.17 -17.34 1.07
N GLN A 134 -7.55 -16.75 0.06
CA GLN A 134 -6.19 -16.23 0.12
C GLN A 134 -6.19 -14.82 0.71
N ASN A 135 -5.74 -14.66 1.96
CA ASN A 135 -5.84 -13.37 2.64
C ASN A 135 -4.76 -12.36 2.23
N ASP A 136 -3.75 -12.78 1.47
CA ASP A 136 -2.73 -11.91 0.89
C ASP A 136 -2.99 -11.73 -0.61
N LEU A 137 -3.96 -10.87 -0.93
CA LEU A 137 -4.39 -10.56 -2.29
C LEU A 137 -3.46 -9.55 -2.97
N ASN A 138 -2.16 -9.84 -2.98
CA ASN A 138 -1.19 -9.10 -3.77
C ASN A 138 -1.11 -9.73 -5.16
N TRP A 139 -1.11 -8.93 -6.23
CA TRP A 139 -1.02 -9.42 -7.61
C TRP A 139 0.25 -10.22 -7.86
N LEU A 140 1.32 -9.89 -7.13
CA LEU A 140 2.58 -10.64 -7.15
C LEU A 140 2.45 -12.08 -6.64
N ASN A 141 1.35 -12.40 -5.95
CA ASN A 141 1.08 -13.75 -5.43
C ASN A 141 0.25 -14.59 -6.42
N PHE A 142 0.11 -14.12 -7.66
CA PHE A 142 -0.50 -14.85 -8.77
C PHE A 142 0.49 -14.87 -9.93
N ILE A 143 0.58 -15.97 -10.66
CA ILE A 143 1.41 -16.09 -11.87
C ILE A 143 0.53 -16.52 -13.04
N PRO A 144 0.48 -15.77 -14.16
CA PRO A 144 -0.29 -16.18 -15.33
C PRO A 144 0.40 -17.35 -16.03
N ARG A 145 -0.32 -18.45 -16.21
CA ARG A 145 0.14 -19.62 -16.95
C ARG A 145 -1.04 -20.41 -17.48
N ASP A 146 -0.98 -20.78 -18.76
CA ASP A 146 -1.95 -21.64 -19.44
C ASP A 146 -3.39 -21.10 -19.31
N GLY A 147 -3.53 -19.78 -19.49
CA GLY A 147 -4.82 -19.08 -19.39
C GLY A 147 -5.38 -18.93 -17.96
N LYS A 148 -4.66 -19.41 -16.94
CA LYS A 148 -5.05 -19.34 -15.53
C LYS A 148 -4.10 -18.47 -14.72
N LEU A 149 -4.52 -18.06 -13.52
CA LEU A 149 -3.61 -17.47 -12.53
C LEU A 149 -3.29 -18.49 -11.44
N TYR A 150 -2.04 -18.93 -11.40
CA TYR A 150 -1.54 -19.81 -10.36
C TYR A 150 -1.35 -19.04 -9.07
N ALA A 151 -2.05 -19.44 -8.01
CA ALA A 151 -1.91 -18.86 -6.69
C ALA A 151 -0.62 -19.34 -6.03
N ILE A 152 0.35 -18.45 -5.90
CA ILE A 152 1.59 -18.73 -5.19
C ILE A 152 1.50 -18.18 -3.76
N ASP A 153 2.34 -18.75 -2.88
CA ASP A 153 2.43 -18.39 -1.46
C ASP A 153 1.16 -18.72 -0.64
N GLY A 154 1.18 -19.93 -0.06
CA GLY A 154 0.11 -20.46 0.76
C GLY A 154 0.00 -19.85 2.18
N ASP A 155 0.93 -19.00 2.61
CA ASP A 155 1.09 -18.60 4.02
C ASP A 155 -0.18 -18.04 4.67
N ARG A 156 -1.07 -17.45 3.87
CA ARG A 156 -2.32 -16.81 4.34
C ARG A 156 -3.57 -17.41 3.70
N VAL A 157 -3.50 -18.64 3.22
CA VAL A 157 -4.64 -19.40 2.69
C VAL A 157 -5.45 -20.02 3.81
N ARG A 158 -6.77 -19.78 3.78
CA ARG A 158 -7.75 -20.42 4.65
C ARG A 158 -8.70 -21.23 3.78
N GLN A 159 -9.04 -22.43 4.22
CA GLN A 159 -10.09 -23.24 3.61
C GLN A 159 -11.32 -23.22 4.51
N ARG A 160 -12.48 -23.10 3.91
CA ARG A 160 -13.79 -23.27 4.52
C ARG A 160 -14.34 -24.62 4.06
N GLY A 161 -15.17 -25.26 4.87
CA GLY A 161 -15.80 -26.54 4.51
C GLY A 161 -16.86 -26.44 3.42
N ALA A 162 -17.15 -25.22 2.92
CA ALA A 162 -18.12 -24.98 1.87
C ALA A 162 -17.74 -23.71 1.07
N ALA A 163 -18.38 -23.55 -0.08
CA ALA A 163 -18.28 -22.35 -0.89
C ALA A 163 -18.57 -21.08 -0.07
N LEU A 164 -17.87 -19.99 -0.38
CA LEU A 164 -18.10 -18.71 0.27
C LEU A 164 -19.44 -18.14 -0.15
N GLY A 165 -20.32 -17.92 0.84
CA GLY A 165 -21.56 -17.18 0.64
C GLY A 165 -21.34 -15.74 0.17
N ARG A 166 -22.35 -15.17 -0.49
CA ARG A 166 -22.33 -13.85 -1.16
C ARG A 166 -21.68 -12.75 -0.34
N ARG A 167 -22.13 -12.55 0.90
CA ARG A 167 -21.59 -11.51 1.79
C ARG A 167 -20.10 -11.69 2.11
N ALA A 168 -19.62 -12.92 2.28
CA ALA A 168 -18.23 -13.19 2.60
C ALA A 168 -17.32 -12.98 1.38
N ALA A 169 -17.77 -13.46 0.21
CA ALA A 169 -17.07 -13.28 -1.05
C ALA A 169 -16.93 -11.80 -1.44
N LEU A 170 -18.02 -11.02 -1.36
CA LEU A 170 -17.97 -9.59 -1.67
C LEU A 170 -17.08 -8.80 -0.71
N ARG A 171 -17.05 -9.15 0.58
CA ARG A 171 -16.06 -8.56 1.51
C ARG A 171 -14.61 -8.91 1.15
N HIS A 172 -14.38 -10.11 0.61
CA HIS A 172 -13.04 -10.50 0.17
C HIS A 172 -12.64 -9.71 -1.08
N LEU A 173 -13.55 -9.58 -2.05
CA LEU A 173 -13.36 -8.75 -3.24
C LEU A 173 -13.13 -7.27 -2.89
N GLN A 174 -13.83 -6.72 -1.90
CA GLN A 174 -13.55 -5.37 -1.38
C GLN A 174 -12.12 -5.23 -0.85
N ARG A 175 -11.58 -6.27 -0.20
CA ARG A 175 -10.20 -6.24 0.30
C ARG A 175 -9.19 -6.25 -0.84
N LEU A 176 -9.47 -6.96 -1.93
CA LEU A 176 -8.66 -6.90 -3.15
C LEU A 176 -8.57 -5.44 -3.65
N TYR A 177 -9.73 -4.83 -3.93
CA TYR A 177 -9.80 -3.48 -4.51
C TYR A 177 -9.38 -2.36 -3.55
N ALA A 178 -9.36 -2.63 -2.24
CA ALA A 178 -8.85 -1.71 -1.24
C ALA A 178 -7.33 -1.79 -1.05
N SER A 179 -6.65 -2.75 -1.70
CA SER A 179 -5.24 -3.07 -1.46
C SER A 179 -4.28 -2.08 -2.14
N LYS A 180 -3.21 -2.55 -2.80
CA LYS A 180 -2.22 -1.70 -3.48
C LYS A 180 -2.68 -1.24 -4.88
N THR A 181 -3.75 -1.82 -5.41
CA THR A 181 -4.19 -1.64 -6.79
C THR A 181 -5.02 -0.39 -6.96
N ARG A 182 -4.66 0.42 -7.96
CA ARG A 182 -5.39 1.61 -8.35
C ARG A 182 -6.33 1.27 -9.52
N VAL A 183 -7.27 0.37 -9.29
CA VAL A 183 -8.31 0.08 -10.28
C VAL A 183 -9.32 1.24 -10.28
N PRO A 184 -9.59 1.88 -11.43
CA PRO A 184 -10.62 2.91 -11.57
C PRO A 184 -12.00 2.39 -11.16
N GLU A 185 -12.87 3.26 -10.63
CA GLU A 185 -14.18 2.80 -10.15
C GLU A 185 -15.04 2.20 -11.27
N ALA A 186 -14.96 2.71 -12.51
CA ALA A 186 -15.63 2.14 -13.68
C ALA A 186 -15.28 0.65 -13.88
N ARG A 187 -13.99 0.32 -13.88
CA ARG A 187 -13.53 -1.07 -14.01
C ARG A 187 -13.89 -1.93 -12.78
N ILE A 188 -14.07 -1.32 -11.60
CA ILE A 188 -14.59 -2.04 -10.42
C ILE A 188 -16.09 -2.36 -10.59
N ARG A 189 -16.87 -1.48 -11.22
CA ARG A 189 -18.29 -1.74 -11.54
C ARG A 189 -18.42 -2.89 -12.53
N GLU A 190 -17.63 -2.88 -13.60
CA GLU A 190 -17.51 -4.00 -14.55
C GLU A 190 -17.11 -5.29 -13.83
N GLY A 191 -16.03 -5.24 -13.04
CA GLY A 191 -15.55 -6.38 -12.29
C GLY A 191 -16.54 -6.92 -11.25
N PHE A 192 -17.37 -6.07 -10.65
CA PHE A 192 -18.45 -6.51 -9.76
C PHE A 192 -19.49 -7.34 -10.52
N ARG A 193 -19.88 -6.90 -11.72
CA ARG A 193 -20.85 -7.61 -12.58
C ARG A 193 -20.28 -8.92 -13.10
N LEU A 194 -19.07 -8.88 -13.65
CA LEU A 194 -18.34 -10.07 -14.08
C LEU A 194 -18.18 -11.08 -12.94
N TYR A 195 -17.82 -10.62 -11.74
CA TYR A 195 -17.71 -11.51 -10.58
C TYR A 195 -19.06 -12.12 -10.15
N HIS A 196 -20.18 -11.42 -10.35
CA HIS A 196 -21.52 -11.94 -10.10
C HIS A 196 -21.91 -13.03 -11.10
N GLU A 197 -21.70 -12.77 -12.39
CA GLU A 197 -21.88 -13.73 -13.48
C GLU A 197 -21.03 -14.99 -13.24
N LEU A 198 -19.74 -14.80 -12.97
CA LEU A 198 -18.81 -15.85 -12.58
C LEU A 198 -19.21 -16.57 -11.31
N ARG A 199 -20.21 -16.14 -10.56
CA ARG A 199 -20.72 -16.83 -9.36
C ARG A 199 -22.16 -17.32 -9.52
N GLY A 200 -22.78 -17.10 -10.68
CA GLY A 200 -24.19 -17.41 -10.93
C GLY A 200 -25.13 -16.59 -10.05
N TRP A 201 -24.81 -15.32 -9.80
CA TRP A 201 -25.62 -14.41 -8.99
C TRP A 201 -26.13 -13.26 -9.85
N ASP A 202 -27.36 -12.85 -9.60
CA ASP A 202 -27.90 -11.64 -10.25
C ASP A 202 -27.32 -10.39 -9.58
N PRO A 203 -26.64 -9.51 -10.32
CA PRO A 203 -26.19 -8.23 -9.80
C PRO A 203 -27.40 -7.30 -9.62
N SER A 204 -27.40 -6.50 -8.56
CA SER A 204 -28.34 -5.38 -8.41
C SER A 204 -27.57 -4.08 -8.24
N GLU A 205 -28.07 -3.00 -8.83
CA GLU A 205 -27.47 -1.67 -8.71
C GLU A 205 -27.43 -1.20 -7.25
N ALA A 206 -28.47 -1.53 -6.45
CA ALA A 206 -28.47 -1.26 -5.02
C ALA A 206 -27.33 -1.99 -4.27
N GLU A 207 -26.99 -3.23 -4.65
CA GLU A 207 -25.86 -3.94 -4.05
C GLU A 207 -24.52 -3.39 -4.52
N LEU A 208 -24.38 -3.05 -5.81
CA LEU A 208 -23.20 -2.40 -6.34
C LEU A 208 -22.91 -1.11 -5.56
N GLU A 209 -23.90 -0.26 -5.35
CA GLU A 209 -23.73 0.98 -4.60
C GLU A 209 -23.36 0.74 -3.13
N ARG A 210 -23.94 -0.29 -2.48
CA ARG A 210 -23.50 -0.71 -1.14
C ARG A 210 -22.05 -1.21 -1.14
N PHE A 211 -21.67 -1.96 -2.17
CA PHE A 211 -20.33 -2.52 -2.34
C PHE A 211 -19.29 -1.40 -2.51
N LEU A 212 -19.56 -0.43 -3.36
CA LEU A 212 -18.68 0.71 -3.63
C LEU A 212 -18.54 1.61 -2.40
N ARG A 213 -19.64 1.91 -1.70
CA ARG A 213 -19.57 2.63 -0.42
C ARG A 213 -18.67 1.90 0.58
N ALA A 214 -18.85 0.60 0.77
CA ALA A 214 -18.04 -0.19 1.69
C ALA A 214 -16.57 -0.29 1.23
N LEU A 215 -16.31 -0.33 -0.07
CA LEU A 215 -14.97 -0.28 -0.65
C LEU A 215 -14.27 1.04 -0.35
N ARG A 216 -14.92 2.19 -0.58
CA ARG A 216 -14.36 3.52 -0.27
C ARG A 216 -13.96 3.62 1.22
N HIS A 217 -14.79 3.11 2.12
CA HIS A 217 -14.46 2.98 3.55
C HIS A 217 -13.24 2.08 3.79
N ALA A 218 -13.15 0.94 3.10
CA ALA A 218 -12.03 0.03 3.22
C ALA A 218 -10.71 0.66 2.74
N ARG A 219 -10.74 1.42 1.63
CA ARG A 219 -9.61 2.18 1.10
C ARG A 219 -9.08 3.19 2.13
N VAL A 220 -9.97 3.99 2.73
CA VAL A 220 -9.58 4.97 3.78
C VAL A 220 -8.95 4.26 4.98
N ARG A 221 -9.56 3.19 5.49
CA ARG A 221 -9.01 2.42 6.62
C ARG A 221 -7.63 1.85 6.30
N HIS A 222 -7.47 1.27 5.11
CA HIS A 222 -6.20 0.70 4.67
C HIS A 222 -5.13 1.78 4.50
N ALA A 223 -5.47 2.87 3.83
CA ALA A 223 -4.57 4.01 3.62
C ALA A 223 -4.07 4.59 4.95
N ARG A 224 -4.98 4.87 5.89
CA ARG A 224 -4.65 5.36 7.23
C ARG A 224 -3.80 4.37 8.03
N ARG A 225 -4.09 3.06 7.95
CA ARG A 225 -3.28 2.03 8.64
C ARG A 225 -1.84 2.02 8.13
N VAL A 226 -1.65 2.10 6.82
CA VAL A 226 -0.31 2.14 6.22
C VAL A 226 0.40 3.44 6.59
N ALA A 227 -0.28 4.57 6.48
CA ALA A 227 0.28 5.89 6.81
C ALA A 227 0.65 6.01 8.30
N HIS A 228 -0.17 5.47 9.20
CA HIS A 228 0.13 5.43 10.64
C HIS A 228 1.33 4.55 10.97
N ARG A 229 1.50 3.43 10.25
CA ARG A 229 2.71 2.61 10.37
C ARG A 229 3.94 3.37 9.86
N ALA A 230 3.83 4.08 8.74
CA ALA A 230 4.90 4.92 8.21
C ALA A 230 5.29 6.03 9.21
N ALA A 231 4.32 6.69 9.83
CA ALA A 231 4.54 7.75 10.82
C ALA A 231 5.23 7.27 12.12
N ARG A 232 5.27 5.96 12.38
CA ARG A 232 5.97 5.38 13.54
C ARG A 232 7.41 4.96 13.24
N GLY A 233 7.85 5.04 11.99
CA GLY A 233 9.09 4.46 11.51
C GLY A 233 8.84 3.12 10.84
N TRP A 234 9.19 3.02 9.56
CA TRP A 234 9.10 1.79 8.77
C TRP A 234 10.28 1.70 7.80
N LYS A 235 10.52 0.53 7.20
CA LYS A 235 11.71 0.28 6.36
C LYS A 235 11.91 1.32 5.25
N HIS A 236 10.82 1.85 4.68
CA HIS A 236 10.84 2.89 3.65
C HIS A 236 10.73 4.31 4.19
N TYR A 237 10.26 4.46 5.42
CA TYR A 237 10.08 5.75 6.09
C TYR A 237 10.78 5.72 7.45
N PRO A 238 12.13 5.64 7.47
CA PRO A 238 12.86 5.65 8.72
C PRO A 238 12.59 6.96 9.46
N ARG A 239 12.63 6.86 10.79
CA ARG A 239 12.47 7.99 11.71
C ARG A 239 13.75 8.09 12.52
N PHE A 240 14.29 9.30 12.61
CA PHE A 240 15.46 9.57 13.44
C PHE A 240 15.35 10.97 14.06
N ARG A 241 16.33 11.30 14.90
CA ARG A 241 16.49 12.63 15.48
C ARG A 241 17.85 13.20 15.14
N ASN A 242 17.92 14.51 15.03
CA ASN A 242 19.13 15.31 15.04
C ASN A 242 18.89 16.44 16.04
N ASP A 243 19.52 16.37 17.22
CA ASP A 243 19.30 17.31 18.32
C ASP A 243 17.80 17.46 18.67
N ASP A 244 17.27 18.68 18.56
CA ASP A 244 15.87 19.07 18.81
C ASP A 244 14.93 18.80 17.63
N LEU A 245 15.45 18.23 16.53
CA LEU A 245 14.71 17.97 15.31
C LEU A 245 14.31 16.49 15.21
N GLY A 246 13.01 16.23 15.12
CA GLY A 246 12.46 14.92 14.77
C GLY A 246 12.16 14.84 13.27
N ILE A 247 12.69 13.80 12.61
CA ILE A 247 12.62 13.67 11.15
C ILE A 247 11.99 12.33 10.76
N ILE A 248 11.08 12.36 9.79
CA ILE A 248 10.60 11.19 9.06
C ILE A 248 10.77 11.50 7.58
N HIS A 249 11.41 10.62 6.80
CA HIS A 249 11.65 10.85 5.37
C HIS A 249 11.43 9.59 4.54
N ASP A 250 11.17 9.74 3.24
CA ASP A 250 11.17 8.65 2.27
C ASP A 250 12.62 8.32 1.86
N ARG A 251 13.14 7.18 2.31
CA ARG A 251 14.52 6.75 2.02
C ARG A 251 14.81 6.51 0.53
N ARG A 252 13.76 6.43 -0.29
CA ARG A 252 13.87 6.25 -1.75
C ARG A 252 14.10 7.58 -2.45
N SER A 253 13.81 8.68 -1.78
CA SER A 253 13.92 10.04 -2.31
C SER A 253 15.07 10.80 -1.65
N LEU A 254 15.32 10.59 -0.36
CA LEU A 254 16.39 11.25 0.39
C LEU A 254 17.19 10.24 1.20
N THR A 255 18.51 10.38 1.24
CA THR A 255 19.36 9.70 2.22
C THR A 255 19.12 10.26 3.62
N ARG A 256 19.64 9.59 4.65
CA ARG A 256 19.52 10.06 6.04
C ARG A 256 20.26 11.38 6.22
N GLU A 257 21.43 11.50 5.60
CA GLU A 257 22.31 12.67 5.64
C GLU A 257 21.62 13.87 4.99
N GLN A 258 21.09 13.70 3.78
CA GLN A 258 20.32 14.73 3.07
C GLN A 258 19.10 15.20 3.88
N ALA A 259 18.33 14.27 4.44
CA ALA A 259 17.19 14.62 5.28
C ALA A 259 17.59 15.36 6.56
N GLY A 260 18.77 15.05 7.12
CA GLY A 260 19.33 15.76 8.27
C GLY A 260 19.76 17.19 7.91
N GLU A 261 20.38 17.38 6.75
CA GLU A 261 20.80 18.69 6.28
C GLU A 261 19.61 19.60 5.98
N ILE A 262 18.64 19.10 5.22
CA ILE A 262 17.37 19.80 4.96
C ILE A 262 16.72 20.24 6.27
N ALA A 263 16.69 19.37 7.29
CA ALA A 263 16.09 19.70 8.57
C ALA A 263 16.82 20.83 9.30
N ARG A 264 18.16 20.82 9.30
CA ARG A 264 18.97 21.87 9.94
C ARG A 264 18.81 23.21 9.23
N GLN A 265 18.88 23.23 7.91
CA GLN A 265 18.76 24.48 7.15
C GLN A 265 17.35 25.07 7.25
N LEU A 266 16.30 24.24 7.12
CA LEU A 266 14.93 24.71 7.34
C LEU A 266 14.72 25.29 8.74
N TYR A 267 15.38 24.71 9.75
CA TYR A 267 15.32 25.23 11.11
C TYR A 267 16.06 26.57 11.28
N ALA A 268 17.20 26.72 10.61
CA ALA A 268 18.05 27.91 10.72
C ALA A 268 17.56 29.10 9.88
N THR A 269 17.20 28.86 8.61
CA THR A 269 16.89 29.92 7.64
C THR A 269 15.44 29.88 7.15
N GLY A 270 14.72 28.76 7.34
CA GLY A 270 13.39 28.55 6.77
C GLY A 270 13.42 28.12 5.30
N GLU A 271 14.60 28.02 4.70
CA GLU A 271 14.80 27.70 3.29
C GLU A 271 15.37 26.29 3.10
N LEU A 272 15.20 25.74 1.89
CA LEU A 272 15.81 24.46 1.53
C LEU A 272 17.28 24.66 1.12
N PRO A 273 18.15 23.65 1.33
CA PRO A 273 19.47 23.62 0.69
C PRO A 273 19.35 23.66 -0.83
N GLU A 274 20.36 24.22 -1.47
CA GLU A 274 20.60 24.00 -2.89
C GLU A 274 20.83 22.49 -3.11
N THR A 275 19.83 21.81 -3.66
CA THR A 275 19.90 20.37 -3.91
C THR A 275 20.40 20.09 -5.32
N PRO A 276 21.29 19.10 -5.53
CA PRO A 276 21.69 18.69 -6.88
C PRO A 276 20.52 18.02 -7.64
N ALA A 277 19.98 18.77 -8.61
CA ALA A 277 19.31 18.45 -9.88
C ALA A 277 18.21 17.37 -10.01
N ASN A 278 18.01 16.43 -9.07
CA ASN A 278 17.19 15.25 -9.40
C ASN A 278 15.78 15.20 -8.82
N ASN A 279 15.34 16.19 -8.04
CA ASN A 279 13.93 16.50 -7.77
C ASN A 279 13.84 17.92 -7.21
N GLU A 280 13.10 18.81 -7.87
CA GLU A 280 12.75 20.09 -7.26
C GLU A 280 11.91 19.82 -6.01
N LEU A 281 12.37 20.30 -4.86
CA LEU A 281 11.69 20.15 -3.58
C LEU A 281 11.09 21.49 -3.17
N ARG A 282 9.95 21.44 -2.47
CA ARG A 282 9.39 22.59 -1.76
C ARG A 282 9.15 22.25 -0.31
N ALA A 283 9.47 23.18 0.57
CA ALA A 283 9.16 23.08 1.99
C ALA A 283 8.02 24.03 2.33
N ARG A 284 7.09 23.54 3.15
CA ARG A 284 6.00 24.34 3.69
C ARG A 284 6.01 24.27 5.20
N ARG A 285 6.01 25.44 5.83
CA ARG A 285 5.78 25.54 7.28
C ARG A 285 4.31 25.27 7.57
N ILE A 286 4.06 24.41 8.55
CA ILE A 286 2.71 24.06 9.01
C ILE A 286 2.52 24.68 10.38
N ASP A 287 1.62 25.65 10.47
CA ASP A 287 1.33 26.33 11.73
C ASP A 287 0.49 25.42 12.63
N ALA A 288 1.02 25.12 13.81
CA ALA A 288 0.34 24.30 14.79
C ALA A 288 -0.40 25.18 15.82
N PRO A 289 -1.65 24.85 16.19
CA PRO A 289 -2.51 25.73 17.00
C PRO A 289 -2.15 25.83 18.50
N TRP A 290 -0.95 25.38 18.90
CA TRP A 290 -0.47 25.38 20.29
C TRP A 290 0.74 26.27 20.53
N GLN A 291 0.98 27.25 19.66
CA GLN A 291 1.98 28.29 19.92
C GLN A 291 1.71 29.02 21.25
N THR A 292 0.45 29.08 21.68
CA THR A 292 -0.01 29.69 22.95
C THR A 292 0.05 28.75 24.16
N LEU A 293 0.42 27.46 24.00
CA LEU A 293 0.49 26.50 25.11
C LEU A 293 1.86 26.53 25.81
N PRO A 294 1.92 26.05 27.08
CA PRO A 294 3.17 25.99 27.85
C PRO A 294 4.30 25.28 27.12
N ALA A 295 5.51 25.84 27.19
CA ALA A 295 6.68 25.36 26.46
C ALA A 295 7.00 23.88 26.72
N LEU A 296 6.76 23.39 27.94
CA LEU A 296 7.01 21.99 28.32
C LEU A 296 6.19 20.96 27.51
N LEU A 297 4.96 21.30 27.10
CA LEU A 297 4.09 20.40 26.34
C LEU A 297 4.35 20.49 24.83
N ARG A 298 4.99 21.58 24.38
CA ARG A 298 5.18 21.92 22.98
C ARG A 298 5.91 20.81 22.20
N PRO A 299 7.02 20.22 22.67
CA PRO A 299 7.71 19.15 21.94
C PRO A 299 6.81 17.94 21.66
N ALA A 300 6.05 17.49 22.65
CA ALA A 300 5.19 16.32 22.52
C ALA A 300 4.02 16.57 21.55
N LEU A 301 3.43 17.75 21.60
CA LEU A 301 2.34 18.16 20.70
C LEU A 301 2.84 18.34 19.26
N THR A 302 3.98 19.01 19.07
CA THR A 302 4.63 19.21 17.76
C THR A 302 4.93 17.89 17.08
N ARG A 303 5.53 16.93 17.81
CA ARG A 303 5.75 15.57 17.30
C ARG A 303 4.45 14.83 16.98
N ARG A 304 3.35 15.14 17.65
CA ARG A 304 2.02 14.56 17.37
C ARG A 304 1.40 15.17 16.12
N ALA A 305 1.47 16.49 15.90
CA ALA A 305 1.04 17.09 14.63
C ALA A 305 1.91 16.61 13.47
N ALA A 306 3.23 16.63 13.58
CA ALA A 306 4.10 16.22 12.49
C ALA A 306 3.77 14.79 12.01
N ARG A 307 3.53 13.87 12.94
CA ARG A 307 3.03 12.52 12.63
C ARG A 307 1.65 12.53 11.96
N ARG A 308 0.77 13.45 12.35
CA ARG A 308 -0.57 13.62 11.75
C ARG A 308 -0.47 14.21 10.34
N VAL A 309 0.30 15.28 10.13
CA VAL A 309 0.61 15.88 8.82
C VAL A 309 1.11 14.80 7.87
N TRP A 310 2.15 14.08 8.27
CA TRP A 310 2.74 12.99 7.50
C TRP A 310 1.72 11.88 7.20
N SER A 311 0.98 11.44 8.21
CA SER A 311 -0.04 10.40 8.03
C SER A 311 -1.18 10.86 7.12
N HIS A 312 -1.60 12.12 7.18
CA HIS A 312 -2.66 12.65 6.33
C HIS A 312 -2.18 12.77 4.89
N ALA A 313 -1.01 13.38 4.64
CA ALA A 313 -0.41 13.48 3.31
C ALA A 313 -0.28 12.10 2.63
N LEU A 314 0.28 11.12 3.34
CA LEU A 314 0.40 9.74 2.82
C LEU A 314 -0.95 9.05 2.62
N THR A 315 -1.97 9.38 3.44
CA THR A 315 -3.32 8.85 3.25
C THR A 315 -3.94 9.41 1.98
N LEU A 316 -3.92 10.73 1.80
CA LEU A 316 -4.46 11.41 0.62
C LEU A 316 -3.80 10.90 -0.67
N ARG A 317 -2.46 10.84 -0.69
CA ARG A 317 -1.69 10.32 -1.84
C ARG A 317 -2.08 8.88 -2.18
N ARG A 318 -2.32 8.06 -1.16
CA ARG A 318 -2.72 6.66 -1.36
C ARG A 318 -4.16 6.53 -1.86
N LEU A 319 -5.03 7.48 -1.52
CA LEU A 319 -6.39 7.57 -2.04
C LEU A 319 -6.46 8.18 -3.44
N GLY A 320 -5.36 8.74 -3.94
CA GLY A 320 -5.28 9.37 -5.27
C GLY A 320 -5.82 10.80 -5.30
N LEU A 321 -5.90 11.47 -4.15
CA LEU A 321 -6.26 12.88 -4.07
C LEU A 321 -5.06 13.75 -4.43
N ALA A 322 -5.32 14.93 -5.00
CA ALA A 322 -4.31 15.91 -5.39
C ALA A 322 -3.57 16.46 -4.14
N VAL A 323 -2.44 15.84 -3.84
CA VAL A 323 -1.49 16.25 -2.79
C VAL A 323 -0.08 16.08 -3.35
N PRO A 324 0.79 17.10 -3.24
CA PRO A 324 2.19 16.95 -3.65
C PRO A 324 2.85 15.82 -2.86
N ARG A 325 3.79 15.09 -3.48
CA ARG A 325 4.40 13.92 -2.81
C ARG A 325 5.09 14.35 -1.53
N PRO A 326 4.72 13.84 -0.35
CA PRO A 326 5.49 14.10 0.85
C PRO A 326 6.81 13.30 0.80
N VAL A 327 7.93 14.00 0.96
CA VAL A 327 9.29 13.45 0.93
C VAL A 327 9.88 13.42 2.34
N ALA A 328 9.64 14.45 3.14
CA ALA A 328 9.98 14.46 4.56
C ALA A 328 8.99 15.27 5.40
N VAL A 329 8.93 14.98 6.69
CA VAL A 329 8.39 15.91 7.70
C VAL A 329 9.46 16.15 8.75
N VAL A 330 9.66 17.41 9.09
CA VAL A 330 10.59 17.88 10.12
C VAL A 330 9.76 18.52 11.23
N ALA A 331 10.09 18.19 12.48
CA ALA A 331 9.41 18.70 13.65
C ALA A 331 10.45 19.19 14.66
N ALA A 332 10.49 20.49 14.92
CA ALA A 332 11.36 21.07 15.94
C ALA A 332 10.65 21.14 17.29
N ASP A 333 11.36 20.82 18.36
CA ASP A 333 10.78 20.78 19.70
C ASP A 333 10.26 22.16 20.16
N CYS A 334 10.73 23.26 19.56
CA CYS A 334 10.26 24.62 19.77
C CYS A 334 8.86 24.94 19.20
N GLY A 335 8.21 24.03 18.48
CA GLY A 335 6.85 24.25 17.95
C GLY A 335 6.72 24.22 16.43
N MET A 336 7.84 24.22 15.70
CA MET A 336 7.82 24.35 14.25
C MET A 336 7.70 23.00 13.53
N ILE A 337 6.97 22.98 12.43
CA ILE A 337 6.77 21.81 11.58
C ILE A 337 6.96 22.22 10.14
N TRP A 338 7.75 21.44 9.40
CA TRP A 338 7.89 21.58 7.95
C TRP A 338 7.46 20.29 7.27
N LEU A 339 6.65 20.43 6.24
CA LEU A 339 6.36 19.37 5.29
C LEU A 339 7.18 19.63 4.02
N VAL A 340 8.08 18.71 3.69
CA VAL A 340 8.90 18.75 2.47
C VAL A 340 8.24 17.86 1.43
N GLN A 341 8.01 18.40 0.24
CA GLN A 341 7.29 17.75 -0.84
C GLN A 341 8.03 17.87 -2.17
N GLU A 342 7.78 16.95 -3.10
CA GLU A 342 8.16 17.16 -4.52
C GLU A 342 7.41 18.40 -5.03
N ALA A 343 8.12 19.28 -5.71
CA ALA A 343 7.52 20.40 -6.43
C ALA A 343 6.63 19.86 -7.55
N ILE A 344 5.57 20.62 -7.83
CA ILE A 344 4.72 20.40 -8.99
C ILE A 344 4.98 21.57 -9.92
N PRO A 345 5.31 21.33 -11.20
CA PRO A 345 5.51 22.40 -12.18
C PRO A 345 4.32 23.35 -12.18
N ASP A 346 4.59 24.65 -12.26
CA ASP A 346 3.60 25.74 -12.33
C ASP A 346 2.64 25.87 -11.13
N MET A 347 2.79 24.98 -10.13
CA MET A 347 1.98 25.02 -8.93
C MET A 347 2.38 26.20 -8.05
N HIS A 348 1.39 27.02 -7.71
CA HIS A 348 1.51 28.13 -6.78
C HIS A 348 0.46 27.99 -5.66
N PRO A 349 0.75 28.46 -4.44
CA PRO A 349 -0.26 28.63 -3.41
C PRO A 349 -1.41 29.51 -3.93
N LEU A 350 -2.67 29.23 -3.55
CA LEU A 350 -3.80 30.07 -3.97
C LEU A 350 -3.69 31.52 -3.49
N THR A 351 -2.87 31.77 -2.47
CA THR A 351 -2.60 33.12 -1.95
C THR A 351 -1.68 33.95 -2.82
N ASP A 352 -1.01 33.37 -3.81
CA ASP A 352 0.09 34.01 -4.53
C ASP A 352 -0.37 34.64 -5.86
N GLY A 353 -1.69 34.79 -6.07
CA GLY A 353 -2.26 35.56 -7.18
C GLY A 353 -2.21 34.90 -8.57
N GLY A 354 -1.82 33.63 -8.67
CA GLY A 354 -1.81 32.89 -9.95
C GLY A 354 -3.22 32.55 -10.49
N PRO A 355 -3.30 31.95 -11.69
CA PRO A 355 -4.58 31.74 -12.38
C PRO A 355 -5.53 30.85 -11.55
N PRO A 356 -6.82 31.20 -11.45
CA PRO A 356 -7.77 30.38 -10.74
C PRO A 356 -7.92 29.03 -11.45
N PRO A 357 -7.95 27.90 -10.72
CA PRO A 357 -8.13 26.57 -11.32
C PRO A 357 -9.54 26.34 -11.87
N GLY A 358 -10.48 27.24 -11.60
CA GLY A 358 -11.85 27.15 -12.05
C GLY A 358 -12.72 26.17 -11.27
N PRO A 359 -14.03 26.16 -11.57
CA PRO A 359 -15.02 25.37 -10.81
C PRO A 359 -14.86 23.86 -10.99
N GLU A 360 -14.34 23.39 -12.14
CA GLU A 360 -14.15 21.96 -12.39
C GLU A 360 -13.12 21.32 -11.45
N ALA A 361 -12.02 22.02 -11.18
CA ALA A 361 -11.01 21.58 -10.22
C ALA A 361 -11.57 21.51 -8.79
N ALA A 362 -12.41 22.49 -8.42
CA ALA A 362 -13.11 22.52 -7.14
C ALA A 362 -14.04 21.32 -6.96
N GLU A 363 -14.86 21.03 -7.98
CA GLU A 363 -15.78 19.90 -7.98
C GLU A 363 -15.04 18.56 -7.95
N THR A 364 -13.93 18.44 -8.69
CA THR A 364 -13.09 17.23 -8.69
C THR A 364 -12.51 16.96 -7.31
N LEU A 365 -11.90 17.97 -6.68
CA LEU A 365 -11.35 17.82 -5.32
C LEU A 365 -12.47 17.51 -4.31
N TRP A 366 -13.59 18.24 -4.38
CA TRP A 366 -14.73 18.04 -3.49
C TRP A 366 -15.31 16.63 -3.61
N ALA A 367 -15.53 16.13 -4.83
CA ALA A 367 -16.06 14.80 -5.08
C ALA A 367 -15.15 13.73 -4.44
N GLY A 368 -13.83 13.86 -4.62
CA GLY A 368 -12.85 12.97 -4.00
C GLY A 368 -12.89 13.00 -2.46
N LEU A 369 -12.97 14.19 -1.86
CA LEU A 369 -13.09 14.35 -0.41
C LEU A 369 -14.39 13.74 0.13
N ARG A 370 -15.52 14.05 -0.50
CA ARG A 370 -16.85 13.52 -0.16
C ARG A 370 -16.87 12.00 -0.20
N ASP A 371 -16.37 11.41 -1.28
CA ASP A 371 -16.41 9.96 -1.52
C ASP A 371 -15.60 9.17 -0.48
N TYR A 372 -14.54 9.78 0.04
CA TYR A 372 -13.72 9.22 1.11
C TYR A 372 -14.08 9.71 2.52
N GLY A 373 -15.11 10.54 2.66
CA GLY A 373 -15.57 11.05 3.95
C GLY A 373 -14.56 11.97 4.63
N ILE A 374 -13.85 12.77 3.85
CA ILE A 374 -12.84 13.73 4.28
C ILE A 374 -13.48 15.13 4.24
N ARG A 375 -13.19 15.94 5.24
CA ARG A 375 -13.64 17.33 5.30
C ARG A 375 -12.58 18.25 5.87
N PHE A 376 -12.74 19.54 5.62
CA PHE A 376 -11.91 20.56 6.23
C PHE A 376 -12.39 20.92 7.65
N ARG A 377 -11.44 21.15 8.56
CA ARG A 377 -11.63 21.79 9.87
C ARG A 377 -11.00 23.18 9.80
N GLY A 378 -11.69 24.08 9.12
CA GLY A 378 -11.17 25.39 8.74
C GLY A 378 -11.44 25.64 7.26
N ARG A 379 -11.34 26.89 6.83
CA ARG A 379 -11.56 27.33 5.44
C ARG A 379 -10.48 28.36 5.08
N ASP A 380 -9.23 27.91 5.22
CA ASP A 380 -8.05 28.74 5.01
C ASP A 380 -7.48 28.48 3.62
N PRO A 381 -7.49 29.47 2.70
CA PRO A 381 -6.96 29.31 1.35
C PRO A 381 -5.47 28.92 1.32
N ARG A 382 -4.70 29.24 2.37
CA ARG A 382 -3.28 28.86 2.48
C ARG A 382 -3.06 27.35 2.49
N MET A 383 -4.10 26.58 2.76
CA MET A 383 -4.05 25.12 2.72
C MET A 383 -3.98 24.56 1.30
N LEU A 384 -4.29 25.37 0.30
CA LEU A 384 -4.50 24.95 -1.08
C LEU A 384 -3.51 25.63 -2.03
N GLY A 385 -3.26 24.96 -3.14
CA GLY A 385 -2.52 25.50 -4.28
C GLY A 385 -3.19 25.11 -5.59
N SER A 386 -2.75 25.74 -6.66
CA SER A 386 -3.21 25.46 -8.02
C SER A 386 -2.03 25.41 -8.98
N ASP A 387 -2.12 24.54 -9.98
CA ASP A 387 -1.29 24.52 -11.18
C ASP A 387 -2.05 25.03 -12.42
N GLY A 388 -3.20 25.70 -12.22
CA GLY A 388 -4.12 26.14 -13.27
C GLY A 388 -5.12 25.08 -13.74
N HIS A 389 -4.94 23.80 -13.39
CA HIS A 389 -5.81 22.71 -13.82
C HIS A 389 -6.45 21.96 -12.65
N ALA A 390 -5.75 21.84 -11.53
CA ALA A 390 -6.18 21.13 -10.35
C ALA A 390 -6.01 21.97 -9.08
N LEU A 391 -6.79 21.61 -8.07
CA LEU A 391 -6.60 22.09 -6.70
C LEU A 391 -5.81 21.05 -5.90
N TRP A 392 -4.70 21.51 -5.33
CA TRP A 392 -3.78 20.70 -4.56
C TRP A 392 -3.90 21.00 -3.06
N ILE A 393 -3.95 19.95 -2.23
CA ILE A 393 -3.89 20.09 -0.78
C ILE A 393 -2.42 20.24 -0.37
N LEU A 394 -2.04 21.42 0.09
CA LEU A 394 -0.68 21.73 0.56
C LEU A 394 -0.53 21.51 2.07
N ASP A 395 -1.55 21.86 2.87
CA ASP A 395 -1.58 21.55 4.31
C ASP A 395 -2.68 20.53 4.64
N PRO A 396 -2.31 19.29 4.97
CA PRO A 396 -3.28 18.25 5.30
C PRO A 396 -3.65 18.21 6.80
N LEU A 397 -3.03 19.02 7.67
CA LEU A 397 -3.27 19.01 9.12
C LEU A 397 -4.74 19.28 9.50
N PRO A 398 -5.44 20.27 8.90
CA PRO A 398 -6.80 20.63 9.28
C PRO A 398 -7.84 19.67 8.71
N LEU A 399 -7.46 18.57 8.07
CA LEU A 399 -8.40 17.59 7.55
C LEU A 399 -8.94 16.66 8.64
N ALA A 400 -10.21 16.33 8.53
CA ALA A 400 -10.87 15.31 9.35
C ALA A 400 -11.37 14.15 8.50
N PHE A 401 -11.16 12.95 9.01
CA PHE A 401 -11.60 11.70 8.37
C PHE A 401 -12.79 11.13 9.14
N ALA A 402 -13.93 10.99 8.47
CA ALA A 402 -15.14 10.36 8.96
C ALA A 402 -15.52 9.16 8.10
N ARG A 403 -16.62 8.50 8.45
CA ARG A 403 -17.26 7.53 7.54
C ARG A 403 -17.96 8.31 6.41
N PRO A 404 -17.75 7.96 5.13
CA PRO A 404 -18.61 8.46 4.05
C PRO A 404 -20.09 8.35 4.43
N GLY A 405 -20.84 9.45 4.26
CA GLY A 405 -22.27 9.53 4.63
C GLY A 405 -22.55 9.77 6.13
N ALA A 406 -21.54 9.99 6.97
CA ALA A 406 -21.78 10.38 8.36
C ALA A 406 -22.55 11.71 8.45
N ARG A 407 -23.53 11.82 9.38
CA ARG A 407 -24.36 13.04 9.55
C ARG A 407 -23.54 14.33 9.65
N GLY A 408 -22.41 14.31 10.36
CA GLY A 408 -21.51 15.47 10.50
C GLY A 408 -20.75 15.85 9.23
N LEU A 409 -20.57 14.90 8.30
CA LEU A 409 -20.02 15.16 6.97
C LEU A 409 -21.11 15.75 6.07
N LEU A 410 -22.29 15.11 6.03
CA LEU A 410 -23.43 15.55 5.22
C LEU A 410 -23.83 17.00 5.54
N ARG A 411 -23.83 17.38 6.82
CA ARG A 411 -24.12 18.76 7.25
C ARG A 411 -23.07 19.78 6.80
N ALA A 412 -21.81 19.38 6.66
CA ALA A 412 -20.73 20.28 6.26
C ALA A 412 -20.49 20.30 4.75
N ALA A 413 -20.89 19.25 4.03
CA ALA A 413 -20.59 19.06 2.63
C ALA A 413 -21.01 20.22 1.72
N PRO A 414 -22.21 20.86 1.87
CA PRO A 414 -22.57 22.02 1.05
C PRO A 414 -21.64 23.21 1.29
N ARG A 415 -21.27 23.46 2.55
CA ARG A 415 -20.37 24.58 2.91
C ARG A 415 -18.94 24.35 2.47
N ASP A 416 -18.48 23.09 2.51
CA ASP A 416 -17.13 22.74 2.05
C ASP A 416 -17.06 22.78 0.51
N ARG A 417 -18.13 22.37 -0.19
CA ARG A 417 -18.27 22.53 -1.65
C ARG A 417 -18.26 24.00 -2.07
N GLU A 418 -19.12 24.80 -1.46
CA GLU A 418 -19.24 26.21 -1.79
C GLU A 418 -17.95 26.98 -1.49
N TRP A 419 -17.29 26.68 -0.38
CA TRP A 419 -15.99 27.27 -0.09
C TRP A 419 -14.93 26.92 -1.14
N LEU A 420 -14.84 25.65 -1.55
CA LEU A 420 -13.91 25.24 -2.61
C LEU A 420 -14.21 25.96 -3.93
N ARG A 421 -15.50 26.11 -4.27
CA ARG A 421 -15.92 26.87 -5.45
C ARG A 421 -15.49 28.33 -5.37
N GLN A 422 -15.77 29.00 -4.25
CA GLN A 422 -15.40 30.39 -4.00
C GLN A 422 -13.89 30.61 -4.13
N VAL A 423 -13.05 29.79 -3.48
CA VAL A 423 -11.58 29.96 -3.57
C VAL A 423 -11.00 29.57 -4.93
N SER A 424 -11.79 28.93 -5.79
CA SER A 424 -11.37 28.53 -7.15
C SER A 424 -11.90 29.44 -8.24
N GLU A 425 -12.87 30.30 -7.92
CA GLU A 425 -13.41 31.34 -8.79
C GLU A 425 -12.84 32.72 -8.41
N ALA A 426 -12.51 32.94 -7.14
CA ALA A 426 -12.06 34.22 -6.64
C ALA A 426 -10.69 34.61 -7.22
N ARG A 427 -10.69 35.77 -7.88
CA ARG A 427 -9.61 36.74 -7.85
C ARG A 427 -10.21 38.05 -7.33
#